data_AF-A0A914INB9-F1
#
_entry.id   AF-A0A914INB9-F1
#
_cell.length_a   1.000
_cell.length_b   1.000
_cell.length_c   1.000
_cell.angle_alpha   90.00
_cell.angle_beta   90.00
_cell.angle_gamma   90.00
#
_symmetry.space_group_name_H-M   'P 1'
#
loop_
_entity.id
_entity.type
_entity.pdbx_description
1 polymer ?
#
loop_
_entity_poly.entity_id
_entity_poly.type
_entity_poly.pdbx_seq_one_letter_code
_entity_poly.pdbx_strand_id
1 'polypeptide(L)'
;MSNSSISTISNSLSADPDLPIEKAKKYAAYSCGEYFIKSGQKIGVGSGSTVKYFVEFLKEKYHQKLLQNIICVPTSFMTRKWLLEANLPVKTLEEEYELDIAIDGADEVDENLNLIKGGGGCLTQEKIVQFSSKTFV
;
A
#
# COMPACT_ATOMS: atom_id res chain seq x y z
N MET A 1 17.43 27.97 -40.62
CA MET A 1 17.55 26.52 -40.37
C MET A 1 17.23 26.29 -38.91
N SER A 2 16.06 25.72 -38.66
CA SER A 2 15.43 25.57 -37.35
C SER A 2 16.05 24.40 -36.59
N ASN A 3 16.68 24.67 -35.44
CA ASN A 3 17.00 23.65 -34.45
C ASN A 3 15.75 23.32 -33.64
N SER A 4 14.94 22.38 -34.14
CA SER A 4 13.77 21.83 -33.45
C SER A 4 13.95 20.33 -33.23
N SER A 5 14.81 19.91 -32.29
CA SER A 5 14.96 18.48 -31.97
C SER A 5 15.54 18.20 -30.57
N ILE A 6 15.08 18.88 -29.51
CA ILE A 6 15.41 18.47 -28.12
C ILE A 6 14.18 18.52 -27.20
N SER A 7 13.01 18.07 -27.66
CA SER A 7 11.79 18.10 -26.84
C SER A 7 11.06 16.76 -26.68
N THR A 8 11.74 15.61 -26.78
CA THR A 8 11.03 14.31 -26.74
C THR A 8 11.67 13.21 -25.89
N ILE A 9 12.40 13.55 -24.83
CA ILE A 9 12.88 12.54 -23.85
C ILE A 9 12.34 12.82 -22.44
N SER A 10 11.07 13.21 -22.35
CA SER A 10 10.39 13.38 -21.06
C SER A 10 8.93 12.95 -21.14
N ASN A 11 8.70 11.64 -20.96
CA ASN A 11 7.47 10.90 -20.62
C ASN A 11 7.60 9.49 -21.26
N SER A 12 7.46 8.34 -20.60
CA SER A 12 6.68 7.97 -19.41
C SER A 12 7.23 6.66 -18.83
N LEU A 13 7.77 6.68 -17.60
CA LEU A 13 8.16 5.49 -16.83
C LEU A 13 7.01 5.01 -15.92
N SER A 14 5.77 5.06 -16.42
CA SER A 14 4.66 4.34 -15.79
C SER A 14 4.60 2.95 -16.41
N ALA A 15 4.82 1.90 -15.62
CA ALA A 15 4.63 0.53 -16.06
C ALA A 15 3.25 0.37 -16.70
N ASP A 16 3.19 -0.31 -17.84
CA ASP A 16 1.94 -0.60 -18.54
C ASP A 16 1.01 -1.39 -17.59
N PRO A 17 -0.17 -0.84 -17.22
CA PRO A 17 -1.08 -1.49 -16.27
C PRO A 17 -1.62 -2.83 -16.78
N ASP A 18 -1.52 -3.10 -18.08
CA ASP A 18 -1.96 -4.36 -18.67
C ASP A 18 -0.94 -5.50 -18.57
N LEU A 19 0.27 -5.22 -18.10
CA LEU A 19 1.30 -6.24 -17.85
C LEU A 19 0.78 -7.31 -16.86
N PRO A 20 1.07 -8.61 -17.11
CA PRO A 20 0.61 -9.69 -16.24
C PRO A 20 0.98 -9.51 -14.76
N ILE A 21 2.17 -8.96 -14.48
CA ILE A 21 2.63 -8.74 -13.11
C ILE A 21 1.83 -7.65 -12.38
N GLU A 22 1.45 -6.57 -13.06
CA GLU A 22 0.65 -5.50 -12.46
C GLU A 22 -0.79 -5.98 -12.21
N LYS A 23 -1.34 -6.80 -13.11
CA LYS A 23 -2.63 -7.49 -12.89
C LYS A 23 -2.58 -8.41 -11.67
N ALA A 24 -1.51 -9.18 -11.52
CA ALA A 24 -1.33 -10.08 -10.37
C ALA A 24 -1.25 -9.29 -9.05
N LYS A 25 -0.46 -8.21 -9.01
CA LYS A 25 -0.36 -7.32 -7.84
C LYS A 25 -1.72 -6.72 -7.48
N LYS A 26 -2.44 -6.21 -8.47
CA LYS A 26 -3.78 -5.64 -8.26
C LYS A 26 -4.76 -6.68 -7.74
N TYR A 27 -4.78 -7.87 -8.34
CA TYR A 27 -5.65 -8.97 -7.90
C TYR A 27 -5.38 -9.37 -6.45
N ALA A 28 -4.10 -9.55 -6.08
CA ALA A 28 -3.72 -9.88 -4.72
C ALA A 28 -4.15 -8.81 -3.72
N ALA A 29 -3.86 -7.53 -4.02
CA ALA A 29 -4.22 -6.40 -3.17
C ALA A 29 -5.75 -6.25 -2.99
N TYR A 30 -6.52 -6.36 -4.07
CA TYR A 30 -7.99 -6.27 -4.00
C TYR A 30 -8.59 -7.47 -3.27
N SER A 31 -8.11 -8.69 -3.54
CA SER A 31 -8.59 -9.90 -2.86
C SER A 31 -8.32 -9.84 -1.35
N CYS A 32 -7.13 -9.37 -0.97
CA CYS A 32 -6.79 -9.11 0.43
C CYS A 32 -7.74 -8.09 1.05
N GLY A 33 -8.00 -6.99 0.35
CA GLY A 33 -8.94 -5.96 0.77
C GLY A 33 -10.35 -6.51 1.05
N GLU A 34 -10.92 -7.24 0.10
CA GLU A 34 -12.27 -7.81 0.22
C GLU A 34 -12.38 -8.85 1.35
N TYR A 35 -11.33 -9.64 1.58
CA TYR A 35 -11.37 -10.72 2.56
C TYR A 35 -11.13 -10.24 4.00
N PHE A 36 -10.18 -9.33 4.20
CA PHE A 36 -9.68 -8.98 5.52
C PHE A 36 -10.18 -7.63 6.07
N ILE A 37 -10.51 -6.67 5.20
CA ILE A 37 -10.75 -5.29 5.63
C ILE A 37 -12.23 -5.05 5.95
N LYS A 38 -12.46 -4.40 7.09
CA LYS A 38 -13.78 -4.09 7.66
C LYS A 38 -13.83 -2.65 8.17
N SER A 39 -15.03 -2.08 8.20
CA SER A 39 -15.27 -0.77 8.80
C SER A 39 -14.84 -0.76 10.28
N GLY A 40 -14.32 0.37 10.75
CA GLY A 40 -13.85 0.54 12.13
C GLY A 40 -12.42 0.06 12.41
N GLN A 41 -11.75 -0.59 11.46
CA GLN A 41 -10.40 -1.12 11.69
C GLN A 41 -9.32 -0.03 11.68
N LYS A 42 -8.32 -0.21 12.53
CA LYS A 42 -7.02 0.47 12.45
C LYS A 42 -6.06 -0.39 11.63
N ILE A 43 -5.63 0.13 10.50
CA ILE A 43 -4.96 -0.60 9.43
C ILE A 43 -3.54 -0.09 9.28
N GLY A 44 -2.55 -0.94 9.55
CA GLY A 44 -1.18 -0.74 9.10
C GLY A 44 -1.11 -0.90 7.58
N VAL A 45 -0.65 0.13 6.87
CA VAL A 45 -0.55 0.12 5.40
C VAL A 45 0.91 0.08 5.02
N GLY A 46 1.32 -1.04 4.42
CA GLY A 46 2.67 -1.38 4.02
C GLY A 46 3.30 -0.48 2.96
N SER A 47 4.35 -0.97 2.30
CA SER A 47 5.06 -0.24 1.25
C SER A 47 5.29 -1.07 -0.01
N GLY A 48 5.67 -0.38 -1.09
CA GLY A 48 5.99 -1.03 -2.36
C GLY A 48 4.85 -1.02 -3.39
N SER A 49 5.18 -1.52 -4.57
CA SER A 49 4.31 -1.38 -5.76
C SER A 49 2.98 -2.14 -5.65
N THR A 50 2.94 -3.25 -4.92
CA THR A 50 1.68 -4.01 -4.68
C THR A 50 0.74 -3.24 -3.75
N VAL A 51 1.28 -2.63 -2.69
CA VAL A 51 0.49 -1.86 -1.70
C VAL A 51 -0.19 -0.64 -2.30
N LYS A 52 0.36 -0.08 -3.39
CA LYS A 52 -0.31 0.98 -4.16
C LYS A 52 -1.74 0.59 -4.55
N TYR A 53 -1.93 -0.63 -5.06
CA TYR A 53 -3.26 -1.12 -5.43
C TYR A 53 -4.16 -1.37 -4.23
N PHE A 54 -3.59 -1.66 -3.07
CA PHE A 54 -4.36 -1.77 -1.83
C PHE A 54 -4.87 -0.39 -1.37
N VAL A 55 -4.07 0.67 -1.52
CA VAL A 55 -4.54 2.04 -1.30
C VAL A 55 -5.65 2.42 -2.28
N GLU A 56 -5.55 2.00 -3.54
CA GLU A 56 -6.63 2.19 -4.54
C GLU A 56 -7.93 1.50 -4.12
N PHE A 57 -7.84 0.25 -3.64
CA PHE A 57 -8.99 -0.47 -3.08
C PHE A 57 -9.62 0.28 -1.89
N LEU A 58 -8.80 0.69 -0.90
CA LEU A 58 -9.30 1.42 0.27
C LEU A 58 -10.00 2.71 -0.14
N LYS A 59 -9.39 3.48 -1.05
CA LYS A 59 -9.97 4.69 -1.63
C LYS A 59 -11.34 4.41 -2.22
N GLU A 60 -11.42 3.43 -3.11
CA GLU A 60 -12.66 3.07 -3.80
C GLU A 60 -13.79 2.76 -2.80
N LYS A 61 -13.55 1.83 -1.87
CA LYS A 61 -14.55 1.39 -0.91
C LYS A 61 -14.94 2.46 0.10
N TYR A 62 -13.99 3.30 0.52
CA TYR A 62 -14.24 4.40 1.43
C TYR A 62 -15.14 5.47 0.79
N HIS A 63 -14.84 5.89 -0.44
CA HIS A 63 -15.63 6.90 -1.15
C HIS A 63 -17.02 6.37 -1.58
N GLN A 64 -17.15 5.07 -1.82
CA GLN A 64 -18.44 4.40 -2.01
C GLN A 64 -19.23 4.21 -0.70
N LYS A 65 -18.67 4.61 0.45
CA LYS A 65 -19.25 4.43 1.80
C LYS A 65 -19.44 2.96 2.22
N LEU A 66 -18.75 2.03 1.54
CA LEU A 66 -18.73 0.61 1.88
C LEU A 66 -17.74 0.29 3.01
N LEU A 67 -16.68 1.10 3.14
CA LEU A 67 -15.80 1.13 4.30
C LEU A 67 -15.94 2.47 5.00
N GLN A 68 -16.11 2.45 6.32
CA GLN A 68 -16.31 3.63 7.15
C GLN A 68 -15.48 3.51 8.44
N ASN A 69 -15.16 4.65 9.04
CA ASN A 69 -14.46 4.72 10.33
C ASN A 69 -13.14 3.93 10.38
N ILE A 70 -12.46 3.78 9.24
CA ILE A 70 -11.13 3.17 9.18
C ILE A 70 -10.07 4.21 9.54
N ILE A 71 -8.93 3.76 10.06
CA ILE A 71 -7.74 4.59 10.27
C ILE A 71 -6.56 3.89 9.59
N CYS A 72 -5.77 4.63 8.82
CA CYS A 72 -4.60 4.10 8.13
C CYS A 72 -3.30 4.61 8.78
N VAL A 73 -2.40 3.69 9.13
CA VAL A 73 -1.06 3.98 9.66
C VAL A 73 -0.01 3.52 8.64
N PRO A 74 0.68 4.43 7.94
CA PRO A 74 1.60 4.06 6.86
C PRO A 74 2.96 3.58 7.36
N THR A 75 3.60 2.68 6.61
CA THR A 75 4.98 2.22 6.87
C THR A 75 6.06 3.00 6.11
N SER A 76 5.69 3.94 5.24
CA SER A 76 6.64 4.80 4.52
C SER A 76 6.08 6.17 4.18
N PHE A 77 6.98 7.09 3.80
CA PHE A 77 6.59 8.40 3.26
C PHE A 77 5.77 8.29 1.97
N MET A 78 6.08 7.33 1.10
CA MET A 78 5.36 7.15 -0.16
C MET A 78 3.94 6.66 0.09
N THR A 79 3.75 5.66 0.95
CA THR A 79 2.41 5.18 1.33
C THR A 79 1.62 6.28 2.03
N ARG A 80 2.24 7.04 2.94
CA ARG A 80 1.60 8.20 3.58
C ARG A 80 1.08 9.19 2.54
N LYS A 81 1.90 9.52 1.54
CA LYS A 81 1.51 10.41 0.45
C LYS A 81 0.30 9.87 -0.31
N TRP A 82 0.31 8.60 -0.72
CA TRP A 82 -0.82 7.99 -1.45
C TRP A 82 -2.13 8.00 -0.65
N LEU A 83 -2.07 7.71 0.66
CA LEU A 83 -3.25 7.72 1.53
C LEU A 83 -3.83 9.15 1.67
N LEU A 84 -2.96 10.16 1.83
CA LEU A 84 -3.38 11.56 1.91
C LEU A 84 -4.00 12.02 0.58
N GLU A 85 -3.38 11.70 -0.57
CA GLU A 85 -3.92 11.99 -1.91
C GLU A 85 -5.26 11.27 -2.17
N ALA A 86 -5.46 10.10 -1.54
CA ALA A 86 -6.72 9.36 -1.59
C ALA A 86 -7.82 9.94 -0.67
N ASN A 87 -7.52 10.96 0.14
CA ASN A 87 -8.40 11.50 1.18
C ASN A 87 -8.88 10.45 2.20
N LEU A 88 -7.98 9.53 2.58
CA LEU A 88 -8.25 8.55 3.63
C LEU A 88 -7.83 9.09 5.02
N PRO A 89 -8.44 8.62 6.11
CA PRO A 89 -8.02 9.01 7.47
C PRO A 89 -6.64 8.43 7.78
N VAL A 90 -5.64 9.30 7.95
CA VAL A 90 -4.24 8.89 8.23
C VAL A 90 -3.84 9.34 9.62
N LYS A 91 -3.21 8.42 10.38
CA LYS A 91 -2.56 8.70 11.66
C LYS A 91 -1.16 8.11 11.70
N THR A 92 -0.41 8.43 12.75
CA THR A 92 0.85 7.76 13.06
C THR A 92 0.64 6.63 14.08
N LEU A 93 1.64 5.79 14.26
CA LEU A 93 1.57 4.72 15.25
C LEU A 93 1.60 5.27 16.68
N GLU A 94 2.26 6.41 16.91
CA GLU A 94 2.27 7.10 18.20
C GLU A 94 0.87 7.58 18.61
N GLU A 95 0.01 7.90 17.63
CA GLU A 95 -1.39 8.25 17.83
C GLU A 95 -2.29 7.02 18.02
N GLU A 96 -1.88 5.85 17.51
CA GLU A 96 -2.65 4.60 17.49
C GLU A 96 -1.76 3.39 17.81
N TYR A 97 -1.63 3.07 19.10
CA TYR A 97 -0.65 2.08 19.58
C TYR A 97 -0.93 0.62 19.20
N GLU A 98 -2.20 0.24 19.10
CA GLU A 98 -2.62 -1.13 18.78
C GLU A 98 -3.46 -1.13 17.50
N LEU A 99 -2.94 -1.80 16.47
CA LEU A 99 -3.60 -1.92 15.17
C LEU A 99 -4.32 -3.26 15.07
N ASP A 100 -5.42 -3.29 14.34
CA ASP A 100 -6.19 -4.52 14.15
C ASP A 100 -5.54 -5.42 13.09
N ILE A 101 -4.98 -4.81 12.05
CA ILE A 101 -4.39 -5.52 10.93
C ILE A 101 -3.30 -4.67 10.26
N ALA A 102 -2.20 -5.29 9.83
CA ALA A 102 -1.26 -4.73 8.88
C ALA A 102 -1.34 -5.49 7.55
N ILE A 103 -1.33 -4.76 6.43
CA ILE A 103 -1.25 -5.30 5.07
C ILE A 103 0.04 -4.83 4.43
N ASP A 104 0.91 -5.75 3.99
CA ASP A 104 2.16 -5.39 3.33
C ASP A 104 2.58 -6.39 2.24
N GLY A 105 3.48 -5.97 1.35
CA GLY A 105 4.16 -6.87 0.42
C GLY A 105 5.39 -7.54 1.04
N ALA A 106 5.96 -8.50 0.31
CA ALA A 106 7.25 -9.09 0.59
C ALA A 106 8.11 -9.15 -0.68
N ASP A 107 9.43 -9.17 -0.50
CA ASP A 107 10.38 -9.40 -1.59
C ASP A 107 10.47 -10.90 -1.91
N GLU A 108 10.48 -11.75 -0.87
CA GLU A 108 10.39 -13.22 -0.99
C GLU A 108 9.55 -13.80 0.16
N VAL A 109 8.92 -14.95 -0.10
CA VAL A 109 8.09 -15.69 0.86
C VAL A 109 8.44 -17.17 0.75
N ASP A 110 8.75 -17.82 1.86
CA ASP A 110 8.97 -19.27 1.92
C ASP A 110 7.68 -20.05 2.26
N GLU A 111 7.74 -21.38 2.22
CA GLU A 111 6.61 -22.27 2.52
C GLU A 111 6.07 -22.18 3.96
N ASN A 112 6.88 -21.65 4.89
CA ASN A 112 6.53 -21.47 6.30
C ASN A 112 6.05 -20.03 6.59
N LEU A 113 5.85 -19.21 5.55
CA LEU A 113 5.48 -17.80 5.63
C LEU A 113 6.53 -16.91 6.32
N ASN A 114 7.81 -17.31 6.29
CA ASN A 114 8.90 -16.39 6.59
C ASN A 114 9.11 -15.46 5.39
N LEU A 115 9.43 -14.21 5.68
CA LEU A 115 9.50 -13.15 4.67
C LEU A 115 10.90 -12.54 4.61
N ILE A 116 11.37 -12.32 3.38
CA ILE A 116 12.39 -11.30 3.11
C ILE A 116 11.67 -10.01 2.71
N LYS A 117 12.05 -8.93 3.38
CA LYS A 117 11.54 -7.57 3.14
C LYS A 117 12.68 -6.56 3.21
N GLY A 118 12.45 -5.39 2.64
CA GLY A 118 13.33 -4.24 2.76
C GLY A 118 13.94 -3.78 1.44
N GLY A 119 13.60 -4.40 0.30
CA GLY A 119 14.03 -3.93 -1.02
C GLY A 119 13.66 -2.47 -1.31
N GLY A 120 12.60 -1.96 -0.67
CA GLY A 120 12.18 -0.55 -0.72
C GLY A 120 12.77 0.37 0.35
N GLY A 121 13.67 -0.11 1.21
CA GLY A 121 14.33 0.71 2.26
C GLY A 121 13.44 1.13 3.43
N CYS A 122 12.28 0.48 3.62
CA CYS A 122 11.28 0.85 4.64
C CYS A 122 11.20 -0.13 5.82
N LEU A 123 12.10 -1.13 5.89
CA LEU A 123 11.95 -2.33 6.74
C LEU A 123 11.72 -2.04 8.22
N THR A 124 12.35 -0.99 8.76
CA THR A 124 12.27 -0.66 10.18
C THR A 124 10.83 -0.30 10.56
N GLN A 125 10.22 0.62 9.82
CA GLN A 125 8.86 1.06 10.10
C GLN A 125 7.84 -0.01 9.72
N GLU A 126 8.09 -0.76 8.64
CA GLU A 126 7.29 -1.95 8.29
C GLU A 126 7.21 -2.91 9.46
N LYS A 127 8.37 -3.32 10.01
CA LYS A 127 8.43 -4.27 11.13
C LYS A 127 7.76 -3.73 12.39
N ILE A 128 7.95 -2.45 12.73
CA ILE A 128 7.33 -1.83 13.90
C ILE A 128 5.79 -1.88 13.78
N VAL A 129 5.24 -1.43 12.64
CA VAL A 129 3.78 -1.42 12.41
C VAL A 129 3.19 -2.83 12.37
N GLN A 130 3.89 -3.78 11.72
CA GLN A 130 3.47 -5.18 11.67
C GLN A 130 3.43 -5.81 13.06
N PHE A 131 4.46 -5.57 13.88
CA PHE A 131 4.53 -6.11 15.23
C PHE A 131 3.49 -5.48 16.18
N SER A 132 3.09 -4.24 15.92
CA SER A 132 1.99 -3.56 16.63
C SER A 132 0.59 -3.95 16.15
N SER A 133 0.46 -4.90 15.22
CA SER A 133 -0.81 -5.35 14.66
C SER A 133 -1.22 -6.72 15.18
N LYS A 134 -2.51 -6.91 15.46
CA LYS A 134 -3.05 -8.22 15.88
C LYS A 134 -2.95 -9.29 14.80
N THR A 135 -3.06 -8.88 13.53
CA THR A 135 -2.92 -9.73 12.35
C THR A 135 -1.99 -9.05 11.35
N PHE A 136 -1.10 -9.82 10.73
CA PHE A 136 -0.30 -9.36 9.61
C PHE A 136 -0.62 -10.24 8.40
N VAL A 137 -0.93 -9.59 7.28
CA VAL A 137 -1.22 -10.20 5.98
C VAL A 137 -0.27 -9.65 4.93
#